data_AF-A0A1B9NW58-F1
#
_entry.id   AF-A0A1B9NW58-F1
#
_cell.length_a   1.000
_cell.length_b   1.000
_cell.length_c   1.000
_cell.angle_alpha   90.00
_cell.angle_beta   90.00
_cell.angle_gamma   90.00
#
_symmetry.space_group_name_H-M   'P 1'
#
loop_
_entity.id
_entity.type
_entity.pdbx_description
1 polymer ?
#
loop_
_entity_poly.entity_id
_entity_poly.type
_entity_poly.pdbx_seq_one_letter_code
_entity_poly.pdbx_strand_id
1 'polypeptide(L)' 'MATWDKTKYQVICDGCGKKYNVVKYDLPVREKGSFSCNGCGIELERWNGGVDYSFTEAKD' A
#
# COMPACT_ATOMS: atom_id res chain seq x y z
N MET A 1 6.34 22.31 8.14
CA MET A 1 5.34 21.53 7.39
C MET A 1 5.33 20.14 7.99
N ALA A 2 4.27 19.81 8.73
CA ALA A 2 4.23 18.64 9.60
C ALA A 2 4.26 17.35 8.78
N THR A 3 5.18 16.46 9.12
CA THR A 3 5.26 15.09 8.61
C THR A 3 3.96 14.37 8.95
N TRP A 4 3.12 14.21 7.93
CA TRP A 4 1.87 13.47 8.00
C TRP A 4 2.08 12.09 8.61
N ASP A 5 1.13 11.69 9.46
CA ASP A 5 1.13 10.44 10.19
C ASP A 5 1.35 9.26 9.23
N LYS A 6 2.36 8.44 9.50
CA LYS A 6 2.76 7.31 8.65
C LYS A 6 2.33 6.02 9.32
N THR A 7 1.24 5.43 8.85
CA THR A 7 0.81 4.11 9.32
C THR A 7 1.54 3.03 8.52
N LYS A 8 2.21 2.11 9.21
CA LYS A 8 2.91 0.98 8.59
C LYS A 8 2.21 -0.32 8.97
N TYR A 9 1.88 -1.13 7.98
CA TYR A 9 1.30 -2.44 8.17
C TYR A 9 1.80 -3.41 7.11
N GLN A 10 1.57 -4.70 7.33
CA GLN A 10 1.95 -5.75 6.38
C GLN A 10 0.69 -6.34 5.77
N VAL A 11 0.73 -6.56 4.46
CA VAL A 11 -0.31 -7.24 3.69
C VAL A 11 0.29 -8.48 3.06
N ILE A 12 -0.48 -9.55 2.99
CA ILE A 12 -0.08 -10.82 2.38
C ILE A 12 -1.00 -11.05 1.17
N CYS A 13 -0.45 -11.29 -0.05
CA CYS A 13 -1.30 -11.71 -1.19
C CYS A 13 -1.89 -13.07 -0.86
N ASP A 14 -3.21 -13.16 -0.82
CA ASP A 14 -3.93 -14.41 -0.63
C ASP A 14 -3.63 -15.43 -1.75
N GLY A 15 -3.45 -14.95 -2.99
CA GLY A 15 -3.21 -15.83 -4.15
C GLY A 15 -1.77 -16.37 -4.31
N CYS A 16 -0.73 -15.70 -3.80
CA CYS A 16 0.66 -16.19 -3.94
C CYS A 16 1.45 -16.24 -2.64
N GLY A 17 0.88 -15.81 -1.51
CA GLY A 17 1.54 -15.78 -0.21
C GLY A 17 2.65 -14.74 -0.07
N LYS A 18 2.87 -13.88 -1.07
CA LYS A 18 3.88 -12.80 -1.00
C LYS A 18 3.50 -11.76 0.06
N LYS A 19 4.47 -11.36 0.87
CA LYS A 19 4.31 -10.31 1.89
C LYS A 19 4.77 -8.96 1.35
N TYR A 20 3.96 -7.94 1.60
CA TYR A 20 4.21 -6.57 1.23
C TYR A 20 4.16 -5.70 2.47
N ASN A 21 5.20 -4.89 2.67
CA ASN A 21 5.17 -3.80 3.64
C ASN A 21 4.43 -2.63 2.99
N VAL A 22 3.36 -2.18 3.63
CA VAL A 22 2.54 -1.06 3.18
C VAL A 22 2.78 0.11 4.12
N VAL A 23 3.10 1.26 3.54
CA VAL A 23 3.19 2.53 4.25
C VAL A 23 2.10 3.44 3.72
N LYS A 24 1.15 3.78 4.58
CA LYS A 24 0.09 4.75 4.30
C LYS A 24 0.58 6.14 4.67
N TYR A 25 0.44 7.07 3.72
CA TYR A 25 0.73 8.49 3.86
C TYR A 25 -0.60 9.24 3.78
N ASP A 26 -0.94 10.00 4.81
CA ASP A 26 -2.08 10.93 4.73
C ASP A 26 -1.62 12.17 3.96
N LEU A 27 -2.33 12.53 2.89
CA LEU A 27 -2.00 13.65 2.02
C LEU A 27 -3.20 14.60 1.93
N PRO A 28 -2.98 15.93 1.94
CA PRO A 28 -4.05 16.89 1.79
C PRO A 28 -4.65 16.89 0.37
N VAL A 29 -3.99 16.25 -0.58
CA VAL A 29 -4.44 16.09 -1.97
C VAL A 29 -5.14 14.74 -2.15
N ARG A 30 -6.27 14.75 -2.87
CA ARG A 30 -6.96 13.51 -3.21
C ARG A 30 -6.22 12.78 -4.32
N GLU A 31 -5.76 11.59 -4.01
CA GLU A 31 -5.18 10.64 -4.95
C GLU A 31 -6.03 9.38 -5.05
N LYS A 32 -5.97 8.77 -6.23
CA LYS A 32 -6.57 7.47 -6.49
C LYS A 32 -5.49 6.54 -6.99
N GLY A 33 -5.44 5.36 -6.42
CA GLY A 33 -4.45 4.36 -6.77
C GLY A 33 -4.97 2.96 -6.47
N SER A 34 -4.35 2.00 -7.10
CA SER A 34 -4.56 0.58 -6.84
C SER A 34 -3.21 -0.10 -6.91
N PHE A 35 -2.97 -1.01 -5.99
CA PHE A 35 -1.79 -1.85 -6.01
C PHE A 35 -2.18 -3.29 -6.25
N SER A 36 -1.71 -3.82 -7.37
CA SER A 36 -1.81 -5.23 -7.69
C SER A 36 -0.52 -5.92 -7.27
N CYS A 37 -0.64 -7.11 -6.71
CA CYS A 37 0.50 -7.92 -6.38
C CYS A 37 1.29 -8.28 -7.66
N ASN A 38 2.60 -8.05 -7.62
CA ASN A 38 3.50 -8.33 -8.75
C ASN A 38 3.57 -9.82 -9.14
N GLY A 39 3.34 -10.73 -8.19
CA GLY A 39 3.40 -12.18 -8.45
C GLY A 39 2.08 -12.80 -8.93
N CYS A 40 0.96 -12.45 -8.29
CA CYS A 40 -0.36 -13.07 -8.53
C CYS A 40 -1.27 -12.21 -9.45
N GLY A 41 -0.97 -10.91 -9.61
CA GLY A 41 -1.84 -9.95 -10.31
C GLY A 41 -3.11 -9.56 -9.54
N ILE A 42 -3.34 -10.14 -8.36
CA ILE A 42 -4.51 -9.83 -7.52
C ILE A 42 -4.39 -8.41 -6.97
N GLU A 43 -5.49 -7.66 -7.02
CA GLU A 43 -5.61 -6.35 -6.37
C GLU A 43 -5.52 -6.53 -4.85
N LEU A 44 -4.46 -5.99 -4.24
CA LEU A 44 -4.23 -6.08 -2.80
C LEU A 44 -4.93 -4.95 -2.06
N GLU A 45 -4.85 -3.75 -2.62
CA GLU A 45 -5.35 -2.54 -1.99
C GLU A 45 -5.74 -1.54 -3.07
N ARG A 46 -6.85 -0.85 -2.85
CA ARG A 46 -7.30 0.24 -3.70
C ARG A 46 -7.73 1.39 -2.82
N TRP A 47 -7.31 2.60 -3.20
CA TRP A 47 -7.62 3.80 -2.45
C TRP A 47 -8.11 4.93 -3.35
N ASN A 48 -8.92 5.78 -2.73
CA ASN A 48 -9.47 6.98 -3.35
C ASN A 48 -9.73 7.99 -2.25
N GLY A 49 -8.86 8.99 -2.10
CA GLY A 49 -8.96 9.97 -1.03
C GLY A 49 -7.66 10.70 -0.76
N GLY A 50 -7.59 11.40 0.36
CA GLY A 50 -6.40 12.12 0.81
C GLY A 50 -5.33 11.19 1.38
N VAL A 51 -5.06 10.08 0.71
CA VAL A 51 -4.15 9.04 1.19
C VAL A 51 -3.38 8.47 0.02
N ASP A 52 -2.08 8.23 0.22
CA ASP A 52 -1.23 7.49 -0.69
C ASP A 52 -0.61 6.29 0.02
N TYR A 53 -0.28 5.25 -0.75
CA TYR A 53 0.23 3.99 -0.21
C TYR A 53 1.47 3.57 -0.98
N SER A 54 2.55 3.31 -0.25
CA SER A 54 3.77 2.75 -0.80
C SER A 54 3.89 1.28 -0.41
N PHE A 55 4.04 0.42 -1.42
CA PHE A 55 4.16 -1.03 -1.27
C PHE A 55 5.58 -1.45 -1.57
N THR A 56 6.22 -2.16 -0.65
CA THR A 56 7.55 -2.73 -0.83
C THR A 56 7.49 -4.23 -0.55
N GLU A 57 7.98 -5.06 -1.47
CA GLU A 57 8.08 -6.50 -1.23
C GLU A 57 8.96 -6.75 0.00
N ALA A 58 8.39 -7.43 1.01
CA ALA A 58 9.15 -7.86 2.17
C ALA A 58 9.98 -9.07 1.75
N LYS A 59 11.24 -8.83 1.36
CA LYS A 59 12.25 -9.88 1.29
C LYS A 59 12.77 -10.08 2.70
N ASP A 60 12.59 -11.29 3.22
CA ASP A 60 13.29 -11.77 4.41
C ASP A 60 14.81 -11.75 4.16
#